data_AF-A0A326GHH3-F1
#
_entry.id   AF-A0A326GHH3-F1
#
_cell.length_a   1.000
_cell.length_b   1.000
_cell.length_c   1.000
_cell.angle_alpha   90.00
_cell.angle_beta   90.00
_cell.angle_gamma   90.00
#
_symmetry.space_group_name_H-M   'P 1'
#
loop_
_entity.id
_entity.type
_entity.pdbx_description
1 polymer ?
#
loop_
_entity_poly.entity_id
_entity_poly.type
_entity_poly.pdbx_seq_one_letter_code
_entity_poly.pdbx_strand_id
1 'polypeptide(L)' 'MQVQAMALAAQRHRQAERNRIDAALKWIDSGDYGWCVRCGEEIEAKRLDHAPATAMCLTCAKEG' A
#
# COMPACT_ATOMS: atom_id res chain seq x y z
N MET A 1 -5.23 6.14 32.01
CA MET A 1 -5.10 4.97 31.09
C MET A 1 -5.38 5.36 29.63
N GLN A 2 -4.70 6.36 29.05
CA GLN A 2 -4.86 6.73 27.62
C GLN A 2 -3.62 6.41 26.77
N VAL A 3 -2.42 6.49 27.36
CA VAL A 3 -1.14 6.27 26.65
C VAL A 3 -0.94 4.86 26.09
N GLN A 4 -1.49 3.83 26.74
CA GLN A 4 -1.35 2.44 26.28
C GLN A 4 -2.13 2.16 24.99
N ALA A 5 -3.31 2.75 24.82
CA ALA A 5 -4.13 2.60 23.62
C ALA A 5 -3.46 3.24 22.38
N MET A 6 -2.85 4.42 22.56
CA MET A 6 -2.10 5.11 21.50
C MET A 6 -0.86 4.32 21.06
N ALA A 7 -0.12 3.75 22.00
CA ALA A 7 1.06 2.93 21.69
C ALA A 7 0.69 1.70 20.85
N LEU A 8 -0.42 1.02 21.16
CA LEU A 8 -0.91 -0.12 20.39
C LEU A 8 -1.34 0.29 18.97
N ALA A 9 -2.06 1.41 18.82
CA ALA A 9 -2.45 1.92 17.51
C ALA A 9 -1.22 2.21 16.63
N ALA A 10 -0.21 2.87 17.18
CA ALA A 10 1.04 3.14 16.46
C ALA A 10 1.78 1.86 16.05
N GLN A 11 1.79 0.82 16.89
CA GLN A 11 2.36 -0.48 16.52
C GLN A 11 1.60 -1.14 15.37
N ARG A 12 0.26 -1.11 15.39
CA ARG A 12 -0.58 -1.65 14.31
C ARG A 12 -0.33 -0.94 12.98
N HIS A 13 -0.24 0.38 12.99
CA HIS A 13 0.10 1.16 11.79
C HIS A 13 1.47 0.77 11.23
N ARG A 14 2.50 0.64 12.08
CA ARG A 14 3.83 0.20 11.63
C ARG A 14 3.82 -1.20 11.04
N GLN A 15 3.07 -2.14 11.62
CA GLN A 15 2.95 -3.49 11.08
C GLN A 15 2.22 -3.51 9.74
N ALA A 16 1.13 -2.75 9.62
CA ALA A 16 0.40 -2.64 8.36
C ALA A 16 1.29 -2.06 7.25
N GLU A 17 2.10 -1.06 7.57
CA GLU A 17 3.02 -0.47 6.61
C GLU A 17 4.12 -1.45 6.16
N ARG A 18 4.73 -2.19 7.09
CA ARG A 18 5.68 -3.26 6.74
C ARG A 18 5.05 -4.28 5.78
N ASN A 19 3.85 -4.74 6.08
CA ASN A 19 3.16 -5.71 5.25
C ASN A 19 2.90 -5.19 3.82
N ARG A 20 2.61 -3.89 3.67
CA ARG A 20 2.43 -3.28 2.34
C ARG A 20 3.75 -3.23 1.57
N ILE A 21 4.84 -2.85 2.24
CA ILE A 21 6.18 -2.84 1.63
C ILE A 21 6.58 -4.26 1.19
N ASP A 22 6.39 -5.25 2.05
CA ASP A 22 6.69 -6.65 1.73
C ASP A 22 5.87 -7.17 0.53
N ALA A 23 4.61 -6.76 0.41
CA ALA A 23 3.77 -7.09 -0.75
C ALA A 23 4.27 -6.42 -2.04
N ALA A 24 4.64 -5.14 -1.95
CA ALA A 24 5.17 -4.40 -3.10
C ALA A 24 6.48 -4.99 -3.62
N LEU A 25 7.39 -5.40 -2.73
CA LEU A 25 8.63 -6.08 -3.10
C LEU A 25 8.34 -7.39 -3.84
N LYS A 26 7.38 -8.19 -3.37
CA LYS A 26 6.97 -9.43 -4.07
C LYS A 26 6.41 -9.17 -5.46
N TRP A 27 5.67 -8.08 -5.67
CA TRP A 27 5.17 -7.72 -7.00
C TRP A 27 6.28 -7.25 -7.93
N ILE A 28 7.31 -6.59 -7.39
CA ILE A 28 8.51 -6.26 -8.18
C ILE A 28 9.18 -7.55 -8.64
N ASP A 29 9.36 -8.51 -7.73
CA ASP A 29 9.98 -9.80 -8.04
C ASP A 29 9.16 -10.64 -9.03
N SER A 30 7.82 -10.55 -8.99
CA SER A 30 6.94 -11.27 -9.92
C SER A 30 6.77 -10.57 -11.27
N GLY A 31 7.15 -9.29 -11.38
CA GLY A 31 6.90 -8.46 -12.56
C GLY A 31 5.49 -7.85 -12.61
N ASP A 32 4.69 -8.01 -11.56
CA ASP A 32 3.34 -7.45 -11.43
C ASP A 32 3.33 -6.05 -10.82
N TYR A 33 4.50 -5.48 -10.51
CA TYR A 33 4.59 -4.14 -9.97
C TYR A 33 4.06 -3.10 -10.95
N GLY A 34 3.25 -2.17 -10.43
CA GLY A 34 2.63 -1.12 -11.22
C GLY A 34 1.26 -1.49 -11.80
N TRP A 35 0.69 -2.64 -11.45
CA TRP A 35 -0.66 -3.02 -11.87
C TRP A 35 -1.66 -2.97 -10.72
N CYS A 36 -2.84 -2.40 -10.98
CA CYS A 36 -3.91 -2.25 -10.00
C CYS A 36 -4.52 -3.60 -9.67
N VAL A 37 -4.50 -4.00 -8.40
CA VAL A 37 -5.04 -5.29 -7.94
C VAL A 37 -6.57 -5.39 -8.07
N ARG A 38 -7.27 -4.28 -8.33
CA ARG A 38 -8.73 -4.23 -8.43
C ARG A 38 -9.23 -4.25 -9.87
N CYS A 39 -8.70 -3.39 -10.74
CA CYS A 39 -9.16 -3.30 -12.13
C CYS A 39 -8.18 -3.92 -13.15
N GLY A 40 -6.94 -4.23 -12.74
CA GLY A 40 -5.90 -4.75 -13.64
C GLY A 40 -5.25 -3.71 -14.55
N GLU A 41 -5.59 -2.43 -14.42
CA GLU A 41 -4.97 -1.34 -15.18
C GLU A 41 -3.65 -0.88 -14.56
N GLU A 42 -2.83 -0.21 -15.36
CA GLU A 42 -1.57 0.38 -14.90
C GLU A 42 -1.82 1.48 -13.84
N ILE A 43 -1.01 1.47 -12.78
CA ILE A 43 -0.99 2.51 -11.75
C ILE A 43 -0.12 3.66 -12.27
N GLU A 44 -0.62 4.88 -12.16
CA GLU A 44 0.11 6.06 -12.65
C GLU A 44 1.49 6.16 -11.98
N ALA A 45 2.56 6.32 -12.79
CA ALA A 45 3.94 6.36 -12.30
C ALA A 45 4.15 7.40 -11.18
N LYS A 46 3.59 8.62 -11.33
CA LYS A 46 3.64 9.66 -10.29
C LYS A 46 3.05 9.18 -8.96
N ARG A 47 2.05 8.32 -8.99
CA ARG A 47 1.46 7.75 -7.78
C ARG A 47 2.42 6.77 -7.12
N LEU A 48 3.08 5.91 -7.90
CA LEU A 48 4.11 4.99 -7.40
C LEU A 48 5.32 5.77 -6.85
N ASP A 49 5.71 6.90 -7.47
CA ASP A 49 6.77 7.78 -6.95
C ASP A 49 6.43 8.34 -5.56
N HIS A 50 5.16 8.69 -5.33
CA HIS A 50 4.69 9.21 -4.05
C HIS A 50 4.37 8.12 -3.02
N ALA A 51 3.85 6.97 -3.47
CA ALA A 51 3.41 5.87 -2.63
C ALA A 51 3.79 4.52 -3.28
N PRO A 52 5.07 4.09 -3.18
CA PRO A 52 5.58 2.93 -3.90
C PRO A 52 4.91 1.61 -3.53
N ALA A 53 4.35 1.52 -2.32
CA ALA A 53 3.66 0.33 -1.83
C ALA A 53 2.14 0.35 -2.10
N THR A 54 1.66 1.25 -2.97
CA THR A 54 0.25 1.29 -3.33
C THR A 54 -0.11 0.15 -4.29
N ALA A 55 -1.26 -0.49 -4.06
CA ALA A 55 -1.74 -1.62 -4.83
C ALA A 55 -2.84 -1.25 -5.84
N MET A 56 -3.28 0.02 -5.85
CA MET A 56 -4.50 0.45 -6.57
C MET A 56 -4.27 1.74 -7.36
N CYS A 57 -4.88 1.83 -8.55
CA CYS A 57 -4.91 3.05 -9.36
C CYS A 57 -5.76 4.16 -8.72
N LEU A 58 -5.60 5.40 -9.18
CA LEU A 58 -6.28 6.58 -8.58
C LEU A 58 -7.80 6.44 -8.57
N THR A 59 -8.36 5.91 -9.65
CA THR A 59 -9.79 5.68 -9.79
C THR A 59 -10.30 4.71 -8.73
N CYS A 60 -9.73 3.50 -8.67
CA CYS A 60 -10.17 2.48 -7.72
C CYS A 60 -9.99 2.88 -6.25
N ALA A 61 -8.99 3.71 -5.94
CA ALA A 61 -8.76 4.20 -4.59
C ALA A 61 -9.72 5.31 -4.15
N LYS A 62 -10.40 5.99 -5.08
CA LYS A 62 -11.42 7.00 -4.77
C LYS A 62 -12.82 6.41 -4.56
N GLU A 63 -13.02 5.17 -4.99
CA GLU A 63 -14.31 4.48 -4.94
C GLU A 63 -14.56 3.71 -3.63
N GLY A 64 -13.63 3.74 -2.67
CA GLY A 64 -13.74 3.09 -1.36
C GLY A 64 -13.55 4.07 -0.22
#